data_AF-A0A0B8P2H4-F1
#
_entry.id   AF-A0A0B8P2H4-F1
#
_cell.length_a   1.000
_cell.length_b   1.000
_cell.length_c   1.000
_cell.angle_alpha   90.00
_cell.angle_beta   90.00
_cell.angle_gamma   90.00
#
_symmetry.space_group_name_H-M   'P 1'
#
loop_
_entity.id
_entity.type
_entity.pdbx_description
1 polymer ?
#
loop_
_entity_poly.entity_id
_entity_poly.type
_entity_poly.pdbx_seq_one_letter_code
_entity_poly.pdbx_strand_id
1 'polypeptide(L)'
;MGYEYLPNESSLTEQYFQKMGLQVRYFMPPNSVAPLAFYFFGDLLNDYTNLELISTISTMETFQKIYRPEIYNANAAAGKRYQPNLNNSDHSLTQIVYDREERSQLAKEQGKFAEETFIKPYHAVLEQWSANYA
;
A
#
# COMPACT_ATOMS: atom_id res chain seq x y z
N MET A 1 7.63 -4.46 13.05
CA MET A 1 6.93 -5.22 12.00
C MET A 1 6.52 -6.63 12.42
N GLY A 2 7.07 -7.20 13.51
CA GLY A 2 6.73 -8.55 13.96
C GLY A 2 7.69 -9.59 13.39
N TYR A 3 7.21 -10.80 13.13
CA TYR A 3 8.01 -11.86 12.51
C TYR A 3 7.81 -11.85 11.00
N GLU A 4 8.85 -12.23 10.26
CA GLU A 4 8.72 -12.48 8.83
C GLU A 4 7.85 -13.72 8.59
N TYR A 5 6.85 -13.57 7.74
CA TYR A 5 5.86 -14.59 7.43
C TYR A 5 6.11 -15.10 6.02
N LEU A 6 6.28 -16.41 5.84
CA LEU A 6 6.58 -16.95 4.51
C LEU A 6 5.30 -17.41 3.82
N PRO A 7 4.99 -16.92 2.60
CA PRO A 7 3.89 -17.44 1.81
C PRO A 7 4.24 -18.83 1.26
N ASN A 8 3.22 -19.65 1.01
CA ASN A 8 3.41 -20.99 0.44
C ASN A 8 3.71 -20.94 -1.07
N GLU A 9 3.19 -19.94 -1.77
CA GLU A 9 3.30 -19.77 -3.21
C GLU A 9 3.27 -18.28 -3.58
N SER A 10 3.80 -17.95 -4.76
CA SER A 10 3.82 -16.58 -5.25
C SER A 10 2.47 -16.21 -5.87
N SER A 11 1.92 -15.06 -5.47
CA SER A 11 0.66 -14.57 -6.02
C SER A 11 0.83 -13.89 -7.40
N LEU A 12 -0.28 -13.74 -8.14
CA LEU A 12 -0.27 -12.96 -9.40
C LEU A 12 0.15 -11.50 -9.19
N THR A 13 -0.19 -10.92 -8.03
CA THR A 13 0.19 -9.56 -7.65
C THR A 13 1.71 -9.45 -7.46
N GLU A 14 2.32 -10.45 -6.83
CA GLU A 14 3.78 -10.51 -6.70
C GLU A 14 4.46 -10.59 -8.06
N GLN A 15 4.02 -11.53 -8.91
CA GLN A 15 4.59 -11.69 -10.25
C GLN A 15 4.43 -10.43 -11.10
N TYR A 16 3.32 -9.71 -10.92
CA TYR A 16 3.09 -8.44 -11.62
C TYR A 16 4.07 -7.36 -11.15
N PHE A 17 4.20 -7.12 -9.84
CA PHE A 17 5.12 -6.12 -9.32
C PHE A 17 6.59 -6.49 -9.49
N GLN A 18 6.91 -7.78 -9.53
CA GLN A 18 8.23 -8.27 -9.87
C GLN A 18 8.66 -7.85 -11.28
N LYS A 19 7.74 -7.78 -12.25
CA LYS A 19 8.04 -7.24 -13.60
C LYS A 19 8.42 -5.76 -13.57
N MET A 20 8.04 -5.04 -12.51
CA MET A 20 8.42 -3.65 -12.27
C MET A 20 9.70 -3.52 -11.42
N GLY A 21 10.38 -4.63 -11.11
CA GLY A 21 11.61 -4.66 -10.32
C GLY A 21 11.40 -4.65 -8.81
N LEU A 22 10.16 -4.75 -8.33
CA LEU A 22 9.87 -4.78 -6.89
C LEU A 22 10.09 -6.18 -6.32
N GLN A 23 10.65 -6.21 -5.12
CA GLN A 23 10.69 -7.40 -4.26
C GLN A 23 9.55 -7.33 -3.25
N VAL A 24 9.19 -8.48 -2.67
CA VAL A 24 8.15 -8.56 -1.65
C VAL A 24 8.66 -9.28 -0.41
N ARG A 25 8.31 -8.76 0.77
CA ARG A 25 8.47 -9.45 2.06
C ARG A 25 7.20 -9.30 2.85
N TYR A 26 6.89 -10.31 3.66
CA TYR A 26 5.66 -10.33 4.45
C TYR A 26 6.01 -10.34 5.93
N PHE A 27 5.29 -9.54 6.71
CA PHE A 27 5.48 -9.50 8.16
C PHE A 27 4.15 -9.62 8.88
N MET A 28 4.15 -10.33 10.00
CA MET A 28 2.98 -10.49 10.86
C MET A 28 3.25 -9.83 12.23
N PRO A 29 2.81 -8.58 12.42
CA PRO A 29 2.84 -7.94 13.74
C PRO A 29 2.04 -8.73 14.78
N PRO A 30 2.39 -8.63 16.07
CA PRO A 30 1.55 -9.19 17.13
C PRO A 30 0.11 -8.67 17.02
N ASN A 31 -0.87 -9.56 17.16
CA ASN A 31 -2.31 -9.26 17.11
C ASN A 31 -2.83 -8.68 15.78
N SER A 32 -2.05 -8.72 14.70
CA SER A 32 -2.56 -8.36 13.37
C SER A 32 -3.58 -9.38 12.88
N VAL A 33 -4.55 -8.92 12.09
CA VAL A 33 -5.62 -9.76 11.51
C VAL A 33 -5.19 -10.50 10.23
N ALA A 34 -4.10 -10.06 9.60
CA ALA A 34 -3.49 -10.67 8.42
C ALA A 34 -2.00 -10.27 8.33
N PRO A 35 -1.16 -11.05 7.63
CA PRO A 35 0.20 -10.63 7.26
C PRO A 35 0.19 -9.39 6.36
N LEU A 36 1.15 -8.49 6.58
CA LEU A 36 1.37 -7.28 5.79
C LEU A 36 2.41 -7.54 4.70
N ALA A 37 2.07 -7.23 3.45
CA ALA A 37 2.99 -7.31 2.31
C ALA A 37 3.70 -5.97 2.10
N PHE A 38 5.03 -5.99 2.02
CA PHE A 38 5.86 -4.85 1.70
C PHE A 38 6.49 -5.07 0.33
N TYR A 39 6.09 -4.24 -0.63
CA TYR A 39 6.74 -4.18 -1.94
C TYR A 39 7.78 -3.06 -1.92
N PHE A 40 9.02 -3.38 -2.27
CA PHE A 40 10.15 -2.45 -2.12
C PHE A 40 11.22 -2.65 -3.20
N PHE A 41 12.10 -1.65 -3.32
CA PHE A 41 13.35 -1.73 -4.06
C PHE A 41 14.52 -1.79 -3.07
N GLY A 42 15.66 -2.36 -3.47
CA GLY A 42 16.86 -2.43 -2.62
C GLY A 42 16.67 -3.34 -1.40
N ASP A 43 17.06 -2.86 -0.23
CA ASP A 43 16.96 -3.55 1.05
C ASP A 43 15.91 -2.89 1.97
N LEU A 44 14.76 -3.56 2.15
CA LEU A 44 13.65 -3.08 2.98
C LEU A 44 14.06 -2.63 4.40
N LEU A 45 15.04 -3.29 5.02
CA LEU A 45 15.38 -3.05 6.43
C LEU A 45 16.45 -1.97 6.61
N ASN A 46 17.23 -1.69 5.57
CA ASN A 46 18.37 -0.77 5.64
C ASN A 46 18.15 0.51 4.84
N ASP A 47 17.38 0.46 3.75
CA ASP A 47 17.19 1.59 2.84
C ASP A 47 15.99 2.47 3.20
N TYR A 48 15.16 2.02 4.15
CA TYR A 48 13.94 2.72 4.58
C TYR A 48 14.01 3.10 6.05
N THR A 49 13.60 4.33 6.36
CA THR A 49 13.45 4.81 7.72
C THR A 49 12.22 4.21 8.39
N ASN A 50 12.22 4.18 9.72
CA ASN A 50 11.06 3.76 10.50
C ASN A 50 9.82 4.61 10.19
N LEU A 51 9.98 5.91 9.90
CA LEU A 51 8.86 6.79 9.61
C LEU A 51 8.22 6.45 8.25
N GLU A 52 9.02 6.14 7.23
CA GLU A 52 8.52 5.69 5.93
C GLU A 52 7.73 4.40 6.08
N LEU A 53 8.30 3.41 6.77
CA LEU A 53 7.63 2.12 7.00
C LEU A 53 6.32 2.29 7.79
N ILE A 54 6.31 3.08 8.86
CA ILE A 54 5.10 3.36 9.64
C ILE A 54 4.04 4.04 8.75
N SER A 55 4.43 5.05 7.98
CA SER A 55 3.51 5.79 7.10
C SER A 55 2.88 4.89 6.04
N THR A 56 3.68 4.01 5.43
CA THR A 56 3.19 3.00 4.47
C THR A 56 2.20 2.05 5.13
N ILE A 57 2.52 1.51 6.31
CA ILE A 57 1.63 0.61 7.06
C ILE A 57 0.31 1.31 7.38
N SER A 58 0.35 2.49 7.99
CA SER A 58 -0.86 3.21 8.42
C SER A 58 -1.79 3.54 7.25
N THR A 59 -1.21 3.88 6.10
CA THR A 59 -1.97 4.17 4.89
C THR A 59 -2.57 2.88 4.32
N MET A 60 -1.74 1.86 4.09
CA MET A 60 -2.19 0.60 3.48
C MET A 60 -3.22 -0.13 4.34
N GLU A 61 -3.09 -0.14 5.66
CA GLU A 61 -4.04 -0.78 6.57
C GLU A 61 -5.44 -0.18 6.41
N THR A 62 -5.53 1.16 6.31
CA THR A 62 -6.79 1.86 6.11
C THR A 62 -7.41 1.51 4.75
N PHE A 63 -6.62 1.58 3.68
CA PHE A 63 -7.09 1.21 2.33
C PHE A 63 -7.58 -0.24 2.30
N GLN A 64 -6.82 -1.15 2.87
CA GLN A 64 -7.13 -2.57 2.88
C GLN A 64 -8.44 -2.88 3.63
N LYS A 65 -8.70 -2.21 4.76
CA LYS A 65 -9.98 -2.32 5.49
C LYS A 65 -11.18 -1.92 4.64
N ILE A 66 -11.02 -0.92 3.77
CA ILE A 66 -12.09 -0.45 2.88
C ILE A 66 -12.30 -1.44 1.72
N TYR A 67 -11.23 -1.95 1.10
CA TYR A 67 -11.31 -2.75 -0.12
C TYR A 67 -11.53 -4.25 0.11
N ARG A 68 -11.05 -4.80 1.22
CA ARG A 68 -11.10 -6.24 1.56
C ARG A 68 -11.32 -6.41 3.07
N PRO A 69 -12.44 -5.92 3.62
CA PRO A 69 -12.72 -5.98 5.06
C PRO A 69 -12.74 -7.42 5.60
N GLU A 70 -13.10 -8.41 4.79
CA GLU A 70 -13.15 -9.83 5.16
C GLU A 70 -11.78 -10.38 5.60
N ILE A 71 -10.72 -9.77 5.07
CA ILE A 71 -9.30 -10.11 5.34
C ILE A 71 -8.70 -9.13 6.35
N TYR A 72 -8.87 -7.82 6.13
CA TYR A 72 -8.10 -6.78 6.84
C TYR A 72 -8.89 -6.01 7.89
N ASN A 73 -10.20 -6.24 7.99
CA ASN A 73 -11.06 -5.73 9.06
C ASN A 73 -11.79 -6.86 9.80
N ALA A 74 -11.16 -8.04 9.87
CA ALA A 74 -11.64 -9.18 10.65
C ALA A 74 -11.66 -8.84 12.15
N ASN A 75 -12.62 -9.38 12.89
CA ASN A 75 -12.75 -9.07 14.33
C ASN A 75 -11.83 -9.92 15.22
N ALA A 76 -11.13 -10.90 14.63
CA ALA A 76 -10.18 -11.77 15.31
C ALA A 76 -8.77 -11.65 14.69
N ALA A 77 -7.75 -11.75 15.55
CA ALA A 77 -6.37 -11.79 15.11
C ALA A 77 -6.07 -13.05 14.27
N ALA A 78 -5.10 -12.94 13.36
CA ALA A 78 -4.64 -14.06 12.55
C ALA A 78 -4.12 -15.21 13.43
N GLY A 79 -4.46 -16.44 13.08
CA GLY A 79 -3.84 -17.63 13.66
C GLY A 79 -2.37 -17.75 13.25
N LYS A 80 -1.65 -18.69 13.88
CA LYS A 80 -0.23 -18.98 13.55
C LYS A 80 -0.01 -19.33 12.07
N ARG A 81 -1.01 -19.95 11.45
CA ARG A 81 -1.10 -20.13 10.00
C ARG A 81 -2.31 -19.36 9.53
N TYR A 82 -2.06 -18.38 8.67
CA TYR A 82 -3.09 -17.55 8.08
C TYR A 82 -3.48 -18.09 6.71
N GLN A 83 -4.78 -18.18 6.46
CA GLN A 83 -5.36 -18.46 5.16
C GLN A 83 -6.45 -17.42 4.90
N PRO A 84 -6.31 -16.56 3.88
CA PRO A 84 -7.32 -15.54 3.59
C PRO A 84 -8.63 -16.20 3.16
N ASN A 85 -9.76 -15.66 3.61
CA ASN A 85 -11.09 -16.11 3.24
C ASN A 85 -11.99 -14.92 2.90
N LEU A 86 -12.34 -14.77 1.61
CA LEU A 86 -13.23 -13.71 1.14
C LEU A 86 -14.69 -13.89 1.54
N ASN A 87 -15.05 -15.04 2.13
CA ASN A 87 -16.37 -15.31 2.69
C ASN A 87 -16.35 -15.31 4.23
N ASN A 88 -15.29 -14.78 4.87
CA ASN A 88 -15.25 -14.66 6.32
C ASN A 88 -16.36 -13.70 6.77
N SER A 89 -17.36 -14.20 7.50
CA SER A 89 -18.45 -13.35 8.02
C SER A 89 -18.07 -12.57 9.28
N ASP A 90 -16.98 -12.94 9.95
CA ASP A 90 -16.51 -12.28 11.16
C ASP A 90 -15.58 -11.11 10.84
N HIS A 91 -16.17 -10.06 10.25
CA HIS A 91 -15.50 -8.80 9.95
C HIS A 91 -16.44 -7.62 10.14
N SER A 92 -15.86 -6.43 10.20
CA SER A 92 -16.61 -5.17 10.23
C SER A 92 -16.52 -4.45 8.88
N LEU A 93 -17.61 -3.85 8.43
CA LEU A 93 -17.58 -2.95 7.26
C LEU A 93 -17.23 -1.53 7.70
N THR A 94 -16.44 -0.83 6.89
CA THR A 94 -16.22 0.60 7.09
C THR A 94 -17.46 1.39 6.67
N GLN A 95 -17.73 2.52 7.31
CA GLN A 95 -18.76 3.48 6.86
C GLN A 95 -18.26 4.40 5.73
N ILE A 96 -17.13 4.04 5.12
CA ILE A 96 -16.49 4.78 4.04
C ILE A 96 -17.01 4.22 2.72
N VAL A 97 -17.57 5.09 1.88
CA VAL A 97 -18.02 4.74 0.53
C VAL A 97 -17.00 5.29 -0.46
N TYR A 98 -16.57 4.45 -1.39
CA TYR A 98 -15.68 4.88 -2.46
C TYR A 98 -16.49 5.52 -3.59
N ASP A 99 -16.59 6.85 -3.55
CA ASP A 99 -17.20 7.64 -4.62
C ASP A 99 -16.22 7.81 -5.78
N ARG A 100 -16.51 7.12 -6.90
CA ARG A 100 -15.68 7.15 -8.10
C ARG A 100 -15.79 8.45 -8.88
N GLU A 101 -16.95 9.10 -8.82
CA GLU A 101 -17.21 10.36 -9.53
C GLU A 101 -16.46 11.48 -8.83
N GLU A 102 -16.63 11.61 -7.52
CA GLU A 102 -15.93 12.58 -6.69
C GLU A 102 -14.40 12.38 -6.81
N ARG A 103 -13.89 11.15 -6.67
CA ARG A 103 -12.46 10.86 -6.86
C ARG A 103 -11.95 11.34 -8.22
N SER A 104 -12.74 11.16 -9.27
CA SER A 104 -12.33 11.56 -10.63
C SER A 104 -12.38 13.08 -10.81
N GLN A 105 -13.31 13.77 -10.17
CA GLN A 105 -13.35 15.23 -10.14
C GLN A 105 -12.14 15.79 -9.37
N LEU A 106 -11.91 15.31 -8.14
CA LEU A 106 -10.80 15.75 -7.29
C LEU A 106 -9.45 15.49 -7.96
N ALA A 107 -9.27 14.37 -8.65
CA ALA A 107 -8.03 14.09 -9.38
C ALA A 107 -7.74 15.13 -10.48
N LYS A 108 -8.77 15.60 -11.19
CA LYS A 108 -8.62 16.67 -12.20
C LYS A 108 -8.28 18.01 -11.54
N GLU A 109 -8.96 18.34 -10.45
CA GLU A 109 -8.73 19.58 -9.70
C GLU A 109 -7.32 19.62 -9.10
N GLN A 110 -6.89 18.52 -8.48
CA GLN A 110 -5.52 18.35 -7.95
C GLN A 110 -4.48 18.44 -9.07
N GLY A 111 -4.74 17.81 -10.22
CA GLY A 111 -3.85 17.89 -11.38
C GLY A 111 -3.68 19.33 -11.88
N LYS A 112 -4.79 20.06 -12.03
CA LYS A 112 -4.75 21.48 -12.44
C LYS A 112 -4.05 22.35 -11.40
N PHE A 113 -4.34 22.15 -10.11
CA PHE A 113 -3.70 22.88 -9.03
C PHE A 113 -2.18 22.64 -9.01
N ALA A 114 -1.75 21.38 -9.11
CA ALA A 114 -0.33 21.03 -9.18
C ALA A 114 0.34 21.63 -10.43
N GLU A 115 -0.34 21.62 -11.58
CA GLU A 115 0.16 22.24 -12.80
C GLU A 115 0.40 23.74 -12.62
N GLU A 116 -0.59 24.46 -12.08
CA GLU A 116 -0.55 25.92 -11.96
C GLU A 116 0.36 26.41 -10.83
N THR A 117 0.43 25.68 -9.71
CA THR A 117 1.12 26.15 -8.50
C THR A 117 2.51 25.56 -8.31
N PHE A 118 2.81 24.42 -8.95
CA PHE A 118 4.08 23.72 -8.79
C PHE A 118 4.79 23.50 -10.12
N ILE A 119 4.15 22.85 -11.10
CA ILE A 119 4.82 22.48 -12.35
C ILE A 119 5.19 23.72 -13.18
N LYS A 120 4.24 24.61 -13.50
CA LYS A 120 4.49 25.81 -14.32
C LYS A 120 5.48 26.78 -13.66
N PRO A 121 5.33 27.15 -12.37
CA PRO A 121 6.25 28.09 -11.74
C PRO A 121 7.69 27.58 -11.65
N TYR A 122 7.87 26.26 -11.52
CA TYR A 122 9.19 25.62 -11.34
C TYR A 122 9.63 24.79 -12.55
N HIS A 123 9.01 24.96 -13.73
CA HIS A 123 9.23 24.09 -14.90
C HIS A 123 10.71 23.91 -15.25
N ALA A 124 11.45 25.01 -15.38
CA ALA A 124 12.87 24.96 -15.74
C ALA A 124 13.72 24.19 -14.72
N VAL A 125 13.41 24.34 -13.43
CA VAL A 125 14.11 23.61 -12.35
C VAL A 125 13.78 22.12 -12.39
N LEU A 126 12.51 21.78 -12.59
CA LEU A 126 12.04 20.39 -12.69
C LEU A 126 12.60 19.70 -13.94
N GLU A 127 12.68 20.40 -15.06
CA GLU A 127 13.26 19.93 -16.32
C GLU A 127 14.76 19.64 -16.14
N GLN A 128 15.52 20.58 -15.57
CA GLN A 128 16.94 20.37 -15.29
C GLN A 128 17.17 19.23 -14.29
N TRP A 129 16.35 19.14 -13.25
CA TRP A 129 16.46 18.09 -12.24
C TRP A 129 16.21 16.71 -12.85
N SER A 130 15.11 16.54 -13.61
CA SER A 130 14.73 15.26 -14.21
C SER A 130 15.74 14.74 -15.25
N ALA A 131 16.44 15.62 -15.96
CA ALA A 131 17.50 15.24 -16.90
C ALA A 131 18.67 14.48 -16.26
N ASN A 132 18.85 14.53 -14.94
CA ASN A 132 19.91 13.80 -14.23
C ASN A 132 19.52 12.35 -13.86
N TYR A 133 18.27 11.96 -14.06
CA TYR A 133 17.73 10.64 -13.69
C TYR A 133 17.14 9.88 -14.90
N ALA A 134 17.34 10.41 -16.12
CA ALA A 134 16.95 9.79 -17.38
C ALA A 134 18.02 8.82 -17.92
#